data_AF-A0A7W0U541-F1
#
_entry.id   AF-A0A7W0U541-F1
#
_cell.length_a   1.000
_cell.length_b   1.000
_cell.length_c   1.000
_cell.angle_alpha   90.00
_cell.angle_beta   90.00
_cell.angle_gamma   90.00
#
_symmetry.space_group_name_H-M   'P 1'
#
loop_
_entity.id
_entity.type
_entity.pdbx_description
1 polymer ?
#
loop_
_entity_poly.entity_id
_entity_poly.type
_entity_poly.pdbx_seq_one_letter_code
_entity_poly.pdbx_strand_id
1 'polypeptide(L)'
;MGRLRHPGRYRDERRPERACRGRADRLLALLSGLAPYVDARFSLLCHSYGSVVCAHAAPLLAQTGVQVSDIVNLASPGLDVSTVGELGTSARVWVAQAASDRIGWVPNVRVFGVGHGRDPLDPAFGARAVDVDDAQGHDGYLVAGTSSVRRLTAIAVGTGDAHSVLAAR
;
A
#
# COMPACT_ATOMS: atom_id res chain seq x y z
N MET A 1 0.60 18.35 -45.04
CA MET A 1 0.55 18.79 -43.63
C MET A 1 0.22 17.59 -42.74
N GLY A 2 1.18 16.69 -42.50
CA GLY A 2 0.98 15.45 -41.73
C GLY A 2 1.62 15.55 -40.35
N ARG A 3 0.83 15.44 -39.27
CA ARG A 3 1.35 15.38 -37.90
C ARG A 3 2.04 14.03 -37.67
N LEU A 4 3.34 14.08 -37.41
CA LEU A 4 4.15 12.96 -36.95
C LEU A 4 3.62 12.48 -35.59
N ARG A 5 3.17 11.22 -35.52
CA ARG A 5 2.87 10.53 -34.26
C ARG A 5 4.19 10.09 -33.63
N HIS A 6 4.48 10.57 -32.42
CA HIS A 6 5.66 10.17 -31.65
C HIS A 6 5.54 8.71 -31.17
N PRO A 7 6.47 7.81 -31.57
CA PRO A 7 6.49 6.42 -31.14
C PRO A 7 7.31 6.32 -29.85
N GLY A 8 6.73 6.70 -28.70
CA GLY A 8 7.51 6.72 -27.45
C GLY A 8 6.74 6.41 -26.16
N ARG A 9 5.41 6.50 -26.13
CA ARG A 9 4.66 6.43 -24.87
C ARG A 9 4.22 5.02 -24.41
N TYR A 10 4.36 3.99 -25.24
CA TYR A 10 3.77 2.66 -24.95
C TYR A 10 4.76 1.56 -24.53
N ARG A 11 6.07 1.87 -24.40
CA ARG A 11 7.09 0.88 -24.03
C ARG A 11 7.48 0.87 -22.55
N ASP A 12 7.12 1.90 -21.78
CA ASP A 12 7.58 2.09 -20.39
C ASP A 12 6.67 1.42 -19.34
N GLU A 13 5.45 1.04 -19.73
CA GLU A 13 4.47 0.38 -18.84
C GLU A 13 4.83 -1.07 -18.48
N ARG A 14 5.90 -1.64 -19.07
CA ARG A 14 6.33 -3.02 -18.84
C ARG A 14 7.26 -3.21 -17.64
N ARG A 15 7.53 -2.14 -16.88
CA ARG A 15 8.21 -2.21 -15.57
C ARG A 15 7.38 -1.49 -14.51
N PRO A 16 6.39 -2.16 -13.88
CA PRO A 16 5.48 -1.55 -12.92
C PRO A 16 6.22 -0.79 -11.79
N GLU A 17 7.42 -1.23 -11.43
CA GLU A 17 8.31 -0.61 -10.43
C GLU A 17 8.65 0.86 -10.75
N ARG A 18 9.00 1.20 -12.00
CA ARG A 18 9.37 2.60 -12.38
C ARG A 18 8.17 3.53 -12.32
N ALA A 19 7.01 3.04 -12.76
CA ALA A 19 5.76 3.80 -12.70
C ALA A 19 5.32 4.02 -11.25
N CYS A 20 5.53 3.04 -10.36
CA CYS A 20 5.24 3.19 -8.93
C CYS A 20 6.18 4.19 -8.27
N ARG A 21 7.47 4.18 -8.61
CA ARG A 21 8.43 5.16 -8.08
C ARG A 21 8.10 6.60 -8.48
N GLY A 22 7.78 6.85 -9.76
CA GLY A 22 7.34 8.18 -10.20
C GLY A 22 6.03 8.65 -9.54
N ARG A 23 5.17 7.71 -9.13
CA ARG A 23 3.97 8.02 -8.31
C ARG A 23 4.31 8.27 -6.84
N ALA A 24 5.33 7.59 -6.29
CA ALA A 24 5.83 7.83 -4.95
C ALA A 24 6.37 9.26 -4.79
N ASP A 25 7.10 9.77 -5.78
CA ASP A 25 7.58 11.16 -5.80
C ASP A 25 6.42 12.17 -5.76
N ARG A 26 5.31 11.88 -6.44
CA ARG A 26 4.12 12.73 -6.41
C ARG A 26 3.40 12.68 -5.06
N LEU A 27 3.33 11.51 -4.43
CA LEU A 27 2.78 11.38 -3.07
C LEU A 27 3.63 12.15 -2.06
N LEU A 28 4.96 12.06 -2.17
CA LEU A 28 5.90 12.82 -1.36
C LEU A 28 5.70 14.33 -1.51
N ALA A 29 5.56 14.81 -2.75
CA ALA A 29 5.32 16.22 -3.04
C ALA A 29 3.97 16.71 -2.45
N LEU A 30 2.91 15.89 -2.56
CA LEU A 30 1.61 16.19 -1.99
C LEU A 30 1.69 16.35 -0.46
N LEU A 31 2.24 15.36 0.24
CA LEU A 31 2.28 15.36 1.70
C LEU A 31 3.23 16.43 2.24
N SER A 32 4.40 16.61 1.63
CA SER A 32 5.34 17.67 2.00
C SER A 32 4.77 19.07 1.74
N GLY A 33 3.92 19.23 0.71
CA GLY A 33 3.23 20.48 0.42
C GLY A 33 2.07 20.77 1.39
N LEU A 34 1.39 19.74 1.89
CA LEU A 34 0.27 19.88 2.83
C LEU A 34 0.72 20.04 4.28
N ALA A 35 1.80 19.36 4.68
CA ALA A 35 2.28 19.31 6.06
C ALA A 35 2.46 20.68 6.75
N PRO A 36 2.95 21.75 6.08
CA PRO A 36 3.06 23.07 6.71
C PRO A 36 1.72 23.71 7.11
N TYR A 37 0.60 23.21 6.58
CA TYR A 37 -0.74 23.77 6.79
C TYR A 37 -1.62 22.96 7.74
N VAL A 38 -1.10 21.83 8.26
CA VAL A 38 -1.85 20.95 9.16
C VAL A 38 -1.01 20.59 10.38
N ASP A 39 -1.60 20.67 11.57
CA ASP A 39 -1.02 20.12 12.80
C ASP A 39 -1.60 18.71 13.04
N ALA A 40 -1.27 17.79 12.14
CA ALA A 40 -1.82 16.45 12.14
C ALA A 40 -0.80 15.41 11.65
N ARG A 41 -1.01 14.17 12.07
CA ARG A 41 -0.32 13.00 11.51
C ARG A 41 -1.10 12.47 10.32
N PHE A 42 -0.41 11.92 9.34
CA PHE A 42 -1.00 11.28 8.17
C PHE A 42 -1.11 9.77 8.38
N SER A 43 -2.26 9.21 8.02
CA SER A 43 -2.45 7.79 7.79
C SER A 43 -2.66 7.55 6.30
N LEU A 44 -1.89 6.64 5.72
CA LEU A 44 -1.96 6.32 4.29
C LEU A 44 -2.77 5.04 4.11
N LEU A 45 -3.91 5.12 3.42
CA LEU A 45 -4.68 3.95 3.00
C LEU A 45 -4.33 3.67 1.53
N CYS A 46 -3.61 2.58 1.30
CA CYS A 46 -2.95 2.28 0.05
C CYS A 46 -3.57 1.01 -0.54
N HIS A 47 -4.39 1.17 -1.59
CA HIS A 47 -5.16 0.08 -2.19
C HIS A 47 -4.49 -0.45 -3.46
N SER A 48 -4.51 -1.78 -3.65
CA SER A 48 -3.98 -2.44 -4.83
C SER A 48 -2.53 -2.02 -5.08
N TYR A 49 -2.11 -1.74 -6.31
CA TYR A 49 -0.80 -1.18 -6.64
C TYR A 49 -0.46 0.15 -5.92
N GLY A 50 -1.43 0.84 -5.33
CA GLY A 50 -1.19 1.95 -4.42
C GLY A 50 -0.36 1.54 -3.21
N SER A 51 -0.45 0.29 -2.76
CA SER A 51 0.40 -0.27 -1.70
C SER A 51 1.89 -0.23 -2.07
N VAL A 52 2.23 -0.60 -3.31
CA VAL A 52 3.58 -0.54 -3.86
C VAL A 52 4.06 0.91 -3.91
N VAL A 53 3.21 1.85 -4.38
CA VAL A 53 3.53 3.28 -4.37
C VAL A 53 3.85 3.78 -2.96
N CYS A 54 3.04 3.41 -1.98
CA CYS A 54 3.27 3.77 -0.59
C CYS A 54 4.55 3.15 -0.02
N ALA A 55 4.87 1.90 -0.36
CA ALA A 55 6.12 1.26 0.03
C ALA A 55 7.36 2.00 -0.52
N HIS A 56 7.33 2.41 -1.79
CA HIS A 56 8.41 3.23 -2.38
C HIS A 56 8.48 4.65 -1.78
N ALA A 57 7.35 5.21 -1.34
CA ALA A 57 7.31 6.53 -0.71
C ALA A 57 7.74 6.53 0.76
N ALA A 58 7.53 5.42 1.48
CA ALA A 58 7.79 5.29 2.91
C ALA A 58 9.21 5.73 3.34
N PRO A 59 10.31 5.24 2.73
CA PRO A 59 11.65 5.66 3.14
C PRO A 59 11.97 7.11 2.77
N LEU A 60 11.29 7.67 1.76
CA LEU A 60 11.45 9.07 1.37
C LEU A 60 10.73 10.00 2.34
N LEU A 61 9.51 9.65 2.73
CA LEU A 61 8.71 10.40 3.71
C LEU A 61 9.38 10.44 5.09
N ALA A 62 10.05 9.36 5.48
CA ALA A 62 10.82 9.32 6.72
C ALA A 62 11.95 10.38 6.77
N GLN A 63 12.38 10.92 5.62
CA GLN A 63 13.45 11.93 5.52
C GLN A 63 12.92 13.38 5.48
N THR A 64 11.62 13.61 5.28
CA THR A 64 11.09 14.98 5.09
C THR A 64 10.54 15.63 6.37
N GLY A 65 10.50 14.90 7.48
CA GLY A 65 9.89 15.36 8.74
C GLY A 65 8.35 15.27 8.76
N VAL A 66 7.72 14.87 7.65
CA VAL A 66 6.28 14.59 7.57
C VAL A 66 5.93 13.44 8.50
N GLN A 67 4.97 13.65 9.38
CA GLN A 67 4.57 12.67 10.39
C GLN A 67 3.56 11.67 9.81
N VAL A 68 4.04 10.53 9.29
CA VAL A 68 3.19 9.41 8.90
C VAL A 68 3.12 8.41 10.05
N SER A 69 1.94 8.19 10.62
CA SER A 69 1.77 7.26 11.74
C SER A 69 1.44 5.84 11.29
N ASP A 70 0.74 5.71 10.17
CA ASP A 70 0.14 4.46 9.70
C ASP A 70 0.21 4.34 8.19
N ILE A 71 0.58 3.16 7.71
CA ILE A 71 0.47 2.77 6.30
C ILE A 71 -0.36 1.50 6.25
N VAL A 72 -1.56 1.58 5.68
CA VAL A 72 -2.53 0.49 5.60
C VAL A 72 -2.61 0.00 4.18
N ASN A 73 -2.13 -1.22 3.94
CA ASN A 73 -2.08 -1.83 2.62
C ASN A 73 -3.30 -2.73 2.42
N LEU A 74 -4.18 -2.33 1.51
CA LEU A 74 -5.43 -3.04 1.19
C LEU A 74 -5.25 -3.72 -0.16
N ALA A 75 -5.64 -5.00 -0.25
CA ALA A 75 -5.61 -5.72 -1.53
C ALA A 75 -4.23 -5.68 -2.23
N SER A 76 -3.16 -5.78 -1.45
CA SER A 76 -1.79 -5.54 -1.94
C SER A 76 -1.30 -6.71 -2.81
N PRO A 77 -0.73 -6.46 -4.00
CA PRO A 77 -0.01 -7.49 -4.75
C PRO A 77 1.40 -7.76 -4.19
N GLY A 78 1.78 -7.09 -3.09
CA GLY A 78 3.10 -7.08 -2.44
C GLY A 78 3.65 -5.65 -2.27
N LEU A 79 4.82 -5.51 -1.65
CA LEU A 79 5.40 -4.20 -1.28
C LEU A 79 6.83 -3.96 -1.82
N ASP A 80 7.29 -4.79 -2.76
CA ASP A 80 8.66 -4.78 -3.32
C ASP A 80 9.80 -4.98 -2.30
N VAL A 81 9.47 -5.50 -1.12
CA VAL A 81 10.40 -5.82 -0.02
C VAL A 81 10.07 -7.18 0.59
N SER A 82 11.00 -7.75 1.35
CA SER A 82 10.82 -9.06 1.97
C SER A 82 10.32 -8.99 3.42
N THR A 83 10.53 -7.86 4.09
CA THR A 83 10.13 -7.62 5.48
C THR A 83 9.69 -6.17 5.67
N VAL A 84 8.89 -5.92 6.71
CA VAL A 84 8.46 -4.58 7.10
C VAL A 84 9.66 -3.65 7.41
N GLY A 85 10.76 -4.21 7.92
CA GLY A 85 11.97 -3.44 8.27
C GLY A 85 12.66 -2.80 7.06
N GLU A 86 12.50 -3.38 5.88
CA GLU A 86 13.06 -2.85 4.62
C GLU A 86 12.31 -1.61 4.10
N LEU A 87 11.12 -1.29 4.62
CA LEU A 87 10.36 -0.10 4.23
C LEU A 87 10.97 1.21 4.74
N GLY A 88 11.92 1.15 5.68
CA GLY A 88 12.63 2.33 6.18
C GLY A 88 11.73 3.40 6.81
N THR A 89 10.65 2.98 7.47
CA THR A 89 9.67 3.88 8.12
C THR A 89 9.45 3.51 9.59
N SER A 90 9.11 4.50 10.40
CA SER A 90 8.63 4.32 11.77
C SER A 90 7.11 4.16 11.86
N ALA A 91 6.39 4.33 10.75
CA ALA A 91 4.95 4.15 10.69
C ALA A 91 4.55 2.71 11.03
N ARG A 92 3.40 2.53 11.67
CA ARG A 92 2.78 1.22 11.88
C ARG A 92 2.31 0.72 10.51
N VAL A 93 2.77 -0.46 10.10
CA VAL A 93 2.41 -1.04 8.81
C VAL A 93 1.33 -2.08 9.01
N TRP A 94 0.23 -1.90 8.30
CA TRP A 94 -0.95 -2.75 8.36
C TRP A 94 -1.21 -3.39 7.01
N VAL A 95 -1.85 -4.55 7.03
CA VAL A 95 -2.27 -5.29 5.84
C VAL A 95 -3.69 -5.82 6.03
N ALA A 96 -4.50 -5.72 4.99
CA ALA A 96 -5.83 -6.32 4.95
C ALA A 96 -6.10 -6.91 3.56
N GLN A 97 -6.71 -8.09 3.54
CA GLN A 97 -7.19 -8.73 2.31
C GLN A 97 -8.50 -9.46 2.58
N ALA A 98 -9.52 -9.17 1.78
CA ALA A 98 -10.78 -9.89 1.80
C ALA A 98 -10.59 -11.30 1.25
N ALA A 99 -11.28 -12.29 1.84
CA ALA A 99 -11.19 -13.68 1.38
C ALA A 99 -11.63 -13.87 -0.09
N SER A 100 -12.54 -13.02 -0.57
CA SER A 100 -13.00 -13.01 -1.96
C SER A 100 -12.13 -12.17 -2.91
N ASP A 101 -11.06 -11.55 -2.40
CA ASP A 101 -10.13 -10.78 -3.22
C ASP A 101 -9.18 -11.71 -3.99
N ARG A 102 -9.25 -11.60 -5.32
CA ARG A 102 -8.43 -12.42 -6.22
C ARG A 102 -7.04 -11.85 -6.46
N ILE A 103 -6.65 -10.73 -5.84
CA ILE A 103 -5.27 -10.22 -5.95
C ILE A 103 -4.24 -11.26 -5.46
N GLY A 104 -4.61 -12.15 -4.54
CA GLY A 104 -3.79 -13.30 -4.14
C GLY A 104 -3.50 -14.32 -5.27
N TRP A 105 -4.15 -14.21 -6.44
CA TRP A 105 -3.88 -15.01 -7.63
C TRP A 105 -2.85 -14.37 -8.57
N VAL A 106 -2.42 -13.13 -8.29
CA VAL A 106 -1.23 -12.55 -8.93
C VAL A 106 -0.01 -13.22 -8.29
N PRO A 107 0.90 -13.86 -9.04
CA PRO A 107 2.01 -14.59 -8.44
C PRO A 107 2.87 -13.68 -7.54
N ASN A 108 2.86 -13.95 -6.23
CA ASN A 108 3.68 -13.27 -5.20
C ASN A 108 5.16 -13.70 -5.22
N VAL A 109 5.65 -14.24 -6.35
CA VAL A 109 7.03 -14.72 -6.49
C VAL A 109 7.74 -13.91 -7.53
N ARG A 110 8.89 -13.34 -7.15
CA ARG A 110 9.84 -12.65 -8.03
C ARG A 110 10.48 -13.66 -9.00
N VAL A 111 9.75 -14.12 -10.01
CA VAL A 111 10.26 -15.01 -11.06
C VAL A 111 10.67 -14.14 -12.25
N PHE A 112 11.96 -14.14 -12.60
CA PHE A 112 12.54 -13.29 -13.66
C PHE A 112 12.31 -11.77 -13.52
N GLY A 113 12.16 -11.26 -12.29
CA GLY A 113 11.94 -9.82 -12.03
C GLY A 113 10.47 -9.38 -12.12
N VAL A 114 9.53 -10.34 -12.05
CA VAL A 114 8.09 -10.09 -11.95
C VAL A 114 7.63 -10.58 -10.58
N GLY A 115 7.13 -9.70 -9.70
CA GLY A 115 6.61 -10.04 -8.36
C GLY A 115 7.04 -9.00 -7.30
N HIS A 116 6.15 -8.70 -6.35
CA HIS A 116 6.33 -7.61 -5.37
C HIS A 116 6.86 -8.04 -3.99
N GLY A 117 7.75 -9.04 -3.96
CA GLY A 117 8.35 -9.54 -2.71
C GLY A 117 7.45 -10.53 -1.97
N ARG A 118 7.71 -10.74 -0.67
CA ARG A 118 6.93 -11.64 0.19
C ARG A 118 5.50 -11.11 0.33
N ASP A 119 4.53 -12.02 0.38
CA ASP A 119 3.14 -11.67 0.69
C ASP A 119 3.07 -10.89 2.01
N PRO A 120 2.56 -9.65 2.03
CA PRO A 120 2.50 -8.86 3.25
C PRO A 120 1.62 -9.46 4.35
N LEU A 121 0.73 -10.42 4.02
CA LEU A 121 -0.06 -11.20 4.98
C LEU A 121 0.73 -12.32 5.66
N ASP A 122 1.88 -12.74 5.10
CA ASP A 122 2.74 -13.74 5.72
C ASP A 122 3.23 -13.17 7.08
N PRO A 123 3.03 -13.87 8.21
CA PRO A 123 3.52 -13.42 9.51
C PRO A 123 5.03 -13.11 9.52
N ALA A 124 5.82 -13.79 8.68
CA ALA A 124 7.25 -13.54 8.53
C ALA A 124 7.58 -12.21 7.82
N PHE A 125 6.60 -11.54 7.21
CA PHE A 125 6.74 -10.18 6.70
C PHE A 125 6.77 -9.15 7.85
N GLY A 126 6.00 -9.38 8.92
CA GLY A 126 5.97 -8.53 10.12
C GLY A 126 4.99 -7.34 10.08
N ALA A 127 4.06 -7.29 9.12
CA ALA A 127 2.97 -6.32 9.13
C ALA A 127 1.85 -6.74 10.09
N ARG A 128 1.02 -5.77 10.49
CA ARG A 128 -0.13 -5.98 11.37
C ARG A 128 -1.37 -6.32 10.54
N ALA A 129 -1.94 -7.50 10.73
CA ALA A 129 -3.16 -7.87 10.05
C ALA A 129 -4.38 -7.07 10.56
N VAL A 130 -5.31 -6.80 9.65
CA VAL A 130 -6.61 -6.16 9.94
C VAL A 130 -7.70 -7.06 9.39
N ASP A 131 -8.61 -7.51 10.27
CA ASP A 131 -9.77 -8.30 9.84
C ASP A 131 -10.69 -7.44 8.96
N VAL A 132 -11.06 -7.97 7.80
CA VAL A 132 -11.94 -7.31 6.82
C VAL A 132 -12.93 -8.31 6.23
N ASP A 133 -13.44 -9.21 7.08
CA ASP A 133 -14.21 -10.40 6.69
C ASP A 133 -15.48 -10.09 5.88
N ASP A 134 -16.05 -8.91 6.07
CA ASP A 134 -17.24 -8.44 5.36
C ASP A 134 -16.93 -7.51 4.17
N ALA A 135 -15.66 -7.19 3.92
CA ALA A 135 -15.25 -6.61 2.65
C ALA A 135 -15.36 -7.66 1.55
N GLN A 136 -15.81 -7.25 0.37
CA GLN A 136 -16.04 -8.17 -0.74
C GLN A 136 -15.33 -7.73 -2.02
N GLY A 137 -14.60 -8.66 -2.62
CA GLY A 137 -13.84 -8.44 -3.84
C GLY A 137 -12.72 -7.42 -3.66
N HIS A 138 -12.16 -7.01 -4.80
CA HIS A 138 -10.98 -6.16 -4.82
C HIS A 138 -11.25 -4.73 -4.34
N ASP A 139 -12.45 -4.19 -4.57
CA ASP A 139 -12.77 -2.78 -4.32
C ASP A 139 -13.64 -2.57 -3.06
N GLY A 140 -13.94 -3.64 -2.32
CA GLY A 140 -14.95 -3.64 -1.26
C GLY A 140 -14.52 -3.06 0.09
N TYR A 141 -13.25 -2.69 0.27
CA TYR A 141 -12.68 -2.35 1.57
C TYR A 141 -13.22 -1.05 2.20
N LEU A 142 -13.80 -0.16 1.40
CA LEU A 142 -14.33 1.14 1.83
C LEU A 142 -15.86 1.24 1.70
N VAL A 143 -16.56 0.11 1.54
CA VAL A 143 -18.02 0.09 1.46
C VAL A 143 -18.61 0.45 2.83
N ALA A 144 -19.49 1.46 2.85
CA ALA A 144 -20.13 1.94 4.07
C ALA A 144 -20.93 0.84 4.78
N GLY A 145 -20.89 0.84 6.11
CA GLY A 145 -21.57 -0.16 6.94
C GLY A 145 -20.75 -1.44 7.18
N THR A 146 -19.59 -1.60 6.53
CA THR A 146 -18.71 -2.74 6.78
C THR A 146 -17.84 -2.56 8.03
N SER A 147 -17.45 -3.68 8.63
CA SER A 147 -16.45 -3.76 9.69
C SER A 147 -15.08 -3.28 9.22
N SER A 148 -14.76 -3.44 7.92
CA SER A 148 -13.56 -2.88 7.29
C SER A 148 -13.48 -1.37 7.49
N VAL A 149 -14.52 -0.60 7.10
CA VAL A 149 -14.52 0.87 7.29
C VAL A 149 -14.35 1.24 8.77
N ARG A 150 -15.04 0.54 9.67
CA ARG A 150 -14.94 0.78 11.12
C ARG A 150 -13.50 0.60 11.63
N ARG A 151 -12.82 -0.48 11.22
CA ARG A 151 -11.44 -0.78 11.65
C ARG A 151 -10.42 0.15 11.01
N LEU A 152 -10.56 0.45 9.72
CA LEU A 152 -9.69 1.40 9.02
C LEU A 152 -9.81 2.81 9.63
N THR A 153 -11.02 3.20 10.01
CA THR A 153 -11.25 4.46 10.75
C THR A 153 -10.55 4.44 12.10
N ALA A 154 -10.68 3.37 12.88
CA ALA A 154 -10.00 3.24 14.17
C ALA A 154 -8.47 3.39 14.03
N ILE A 155 -7.87 2.78 13.01
CA ILE A 155 -6.44 2.96 12.71
C ILE A 155 -6.15 4.44 12.39
N ALA A 156 -6.92 5.04 11.48
CA ALA A 156 -6.70 6.41 11.02
C ALA A 156 -6.83 7.46 12.13
N VAL A 157 -7.70 7.23 13.14
CA VAL A 157 -7.86 8.12 14.29
C VAL A 157 -6.99 7.72 15.50
N GLY A 158 -6.12 6.71 15.35
CA GLY A 158 -5.15 6.32 16.37
C GLY A 158 -5.68 5.41 17.48
N THR A 159 -6.88 4.87 17.36
CA THR A 159 -7.51 3.96 18.34
C THR A 159 -7.48 2.48 17.91
N GLY A 160 -6.83 2.17 16.78
CA GLY A 160 -6.76 0.81 16.24
C GLY A 160 -5.64 -0.03 16.86
N ASP A 161 -6.00 -1.26 17.24
CA ASP A 161 -5.10 -2.30 17.73
C ASP A 161 -4.90 -3.41 16.68
N ALA A 162 -3.75 -4.10 16.76
CA ALA A 162 -3.47 -5.27 15.92
C ALA A 162 -4.18 -6.51 16.46
N HIS A 163 -4.92 -7.20 15.60
CA HIS A 163 -5.41 -8.54 15.89
C HIS A 163 -4.65 -9.54 15.03
N SER A 164 -4.18 -10.61 15.66
CA SER A 164 -3.56 -11.75 14.99
C SER A 164 -4.65 -12.54 14.24
N VAL A 165 -4.71 -12.41 12.92
CA VAL A 165 -5.47 -13.34 12.09
C VAL A 165 -4.76 -14.69 12.16
N LEU A 166 -5.39 -15.68 12.80
CA LEU A 166 -5.03 -17.07 12.61
C LEU A 166 -5.23 -17.40 11.14
N ALA A 167 -4.12 -17.72 10.45
CA ALA A 167 -4.12 -18.22 9.10
C ALA A 167 -5.08 -19.42 9.00
N ALA A 168 -6.25 -19.22 8.40
CA ALA A 168 -7.11 -20.29 7.94
C ALA A 168 -6.77 -20.59 6.48
N ARG A 169 -5.86 -21.56 6.33
CA ARG A 169 -5.69 -22.55 5.24
C ARG A 169 -5.89 -22.10 3.80
#